data_AF-A0A414Q2F2-F1
#
_entry.id   AF-A0A414Q2F2-F1
#
_cell.length_a   1.000
_cell.length_b   1.000
_cell.length_c   1.000
_cell.angle_alpha   90.00
_cell.angle_beta   90.00
_cell.angle_gamma   90.00
#
_symmetry.space_group_name_H-M   'P 1'
#
loop_
_entity.id
_entity.type
_entity.pdbx_description
1 polymer ?
#
loop_
_entity_poly.entity_id
_entity_poly.type
_entity_poly.pdbx_seq_one_letter_code
_entity_poly.pdbx_strand_id
1 'polypeptide(L)'
;MLIYFGIISFLGLGVIIEKISDRKRIGESFFIFSLLLLILFFGLRGYIGYDWYSYKPNFDKMVTIGELLKGNTQVLYSGYELGFQIYTSFIKTLTNNYFIYNFINVSVDFIILYFVIKRFSKYPILSLLLFFSIYGVALEIDMIRNAKSIMLFLLSIKYIEERKILNFGALNILGILFHYSSILYLPMYFILNVKWNKKFILFLFILGNIYYLSDIRIVMRIIKEYNTFLPTGIGAKLSGYFSIIPLDFPLGFSLYYFERVIMFLLCWFVSDNLKNKKYGNIILNSLYISIFFFLYLSEFSIVAMRFGLLFIYSYWFILPMLLEIYPKLPIFIVAIAISLFRLNNQINFVGNREVYSYQNILINGDSEENQRKKVEDASKYKIEGHGKEISLLF
;
A
#
# COMPACT_ATOMS: atom_id res chain seq x y z
N MET A 1 -8.43 -15.14 -11.73
CA MET A 1 -7.21 -14.40 -12.17
C MET A 1 -7.44 -13.44 -13.33
N LEU A 2 -8.03 -13.89 -14.45
CA LEU A 2 -8.23 -13.06 -15.65
C LEU A 2 -8.92 -11.71 -15.40
N ILE A 3 -9.87 -11.66 -14.46
CA ILE A 3 -10.62 -10.44 -14.15
C ILE A 3 -9.70 -9.28 -13.70
N TYR A 4 -8.65 -9.54 -12.92
CA TYR A 4 -7.71 -8.49 -12.50
C TYR A 4 -6.97 -7.88 -13.72
N PHE A 5 -6.55 -8.71 -14.66
CA PHE A 5 -5.93 -8.24 -15.91
C PHE A 5 -6.95 -7.55 -16.84
N GLY A 6 -8.21 -7.99 -16.82
CA GLY A 6 -9.31 -7.29 -17.48
C GLY A 6 -9.49 -5.86 -16.97
N ILE A 7 -9.36 -5.65 -15.65
CA ILE A 7 -9.38 -4.31 -15.04
C ILE A 7 -8.16 -3.47 -15.48
N ILE A 8 -6.95 -4.05 -15.50
CA ILE A 8 -5.77 -3.34 -16.03
C ILE A 8 -6.00 -2.91 -17.48
N SER A 9 -6.49 -3.81 -18.33
CA SER A 9 -6.77 -3.50 -19.74
C SER A 9 -7.82 -2.39 -19.86
N PHE A 10 -8.90 -2.48 -19.08
CA PHE A 10 -9.94 -1.45 -19.05
C PHE A 10 -9.40 -0.07 -18.62
N LEU A 11 -8.66 -0.01 -17.52
CA LEU A 11 -8.06 1.24 -17.04
C LEU A 11 -6.98 1.75 -18.01
N GLY A 12 -6.19 0.86 -18.61
CA GLY A 12 -5.18 1.19 -19.62
C GLY A 12 -5.78 1.82 -20.89
N LEU A 13 -6.91 1.28 -21.37
CA LEU A 13 -7.70 1.93 -22.43
C LEU A 13 -8.22 3.30 -21.97
N GLY A 14 -8.66 3.40 -20.72
CA GLY A 14 -9.03 4.67 -20.09
C GLY A 14 -7.92 5.72 -20.11
N VAL A 15 -6.67 5.33 -19.88
CA VAL A 15 -5.51 6.24 -19.97
C VAL A 15 -5.29 6.74 -21.41
N ILE A 16 -5.52 5.88 -22.41
CA ILE A 16 -5.47 6.29 -23.82
C ILE A 16 -6.57 7.32 -24.12
N ILE A 17 -7.79 7.07 -23.63
CA ILE A 17 -8.92 8.02 -23.75
C ILE A 17 -8.60 9.33 -23.03
N GLU A 18 -8.04 9.29 -21.82
CA GLU A 18 -7.62 10.46 -21.04
C GLU A 18 -6.61 11.32 -21.80
N LYS A 19 -5.74 10.69 -22.59
CA LYS A 19 -4.73 11.39 -23.41
C LYS A 19 -5.31 12.00 -24.68
N ILE A 20 -6.26 11.34 -25.34
CA ILE A 20 -6.82 11.74 -26.63
C ILE A 20 -8.00 12.70 -26.46
N SER A 21 -8.73 12.61 -25.35
CA SER A 21 -9.96 13.38 -25.15
C SER A 21 -9.64 14.83 -24.80
N ASP A 22 -9.83 15.75 -25.75
CA ASP A 22 -9.87 17.19 -25.49
C ASP A 22 -11.09 17.59 -24.62
N ARG A 23 -12.08 16.70 -24.49
CA ARG A 23 -13.31 16.93 -23.73
C ARG A 23 -13.14 16.47 -22.28
N LYS A 24 -12.74 17.40 -21.40
CA LYS A 24 -12.62 17.20 -19.94
C LYS A 24 -13.80 16.43 -19.30
N ARG A 25 -15.03 16.63 -19.80
CA ARG A 25 -16.24 15.98 -19.29
C ARG A 25 -16.23 14.45 -19.49
N ILE A 26 -15.72 13.96 -20.63
CA ILE A 26 -15.68 12.52 -20.94
C ILE A 26 -14.66 11.83 -20.03
N GLY A 27 -13.48 12.43 -19.85
CA GLY A 27 -12.46 11.92 -18.93
C GLY A 27 -12.97 11.85 -17.49
N GLU A 28 -13.71 12.87 -17.03
CA GLU A 28 -14.30 12.88 -15.69
C GLU A 28 -15.34 11.78 -15.50
N SER A 29 -16.27 11.61 -16.46
CA SER A 29 -17.26 10.54 -16.41
C SER A 29 -16.62 9.15 -16.42
N PHE A 30 -15.57 8.95 -17.22
CA PHE A 30 -14.84 7.68 -17.25
C PHE A 30 -14.11 7.42 -15.93
N PHE A 31 -13.50 8.46 -15.32
CA PHE A 31 -12.87 8.35 -14.02
C PHE A 31 -13.87 7.96 -12.92
N ILE A 32 -15.02 8.63 -12.86
CA ILE A 32 -16.09 8.31 -11.90
C ILE A 32 -16.60 6.89 -12.13
N PHE A 33 -16.85 6.51 -13.39
CA PHE A 33 -17.27 5.14 -13.73
C PHE A 33 -16.22 4.10 -13.31
N SER A 34 -14.93 4.39 -13.51
CA SER A 34 -13.84 3.50 -13.10
C SER A 34 -13.77 3.34 -11.59
N LEU A 35 -13.98 4.40 -10.82
CA LEU A 35 -14.08 4.31 -9.36
C LEU A 35 -15.28 3.45 -8.92
N LEU A 36 -16.45 3.65 -9.53
CA LEU A 36 -17.64 2.85 -9.23
C LEU A 36 -17.42 1.38 -9.58
N LEU A 37 -16.79 1.09 -10.73
CA LEU A 37 -16.42 -0.26 -11.13
C LEU A 37 -15.52 -0.92 -10.07
N LEU A 38 -14.52 -0.19 -9.57
CA LEU A 38 -13.60 -0.72 -8.56
C LEU A 38 -14.26 -0.86 -7.17
N ILE A 39 -15.17 0.03 -6.79
CA ILE A 39 -15.99 -0.12 -5.58
C ILE A 39 -16.82 -1.41 -5.68
N LEU A 40 -17.46 -1.68 -6.82
CA LEU A 40 -18.23 -2.91 -7.02
C LEU A 40 -17.31 -4.14 -7.04
N PHE A 41 -16.14 -4.04 -7.67
CA PHE A 41 -15.16 -5.13 -7.74
C PHE A 41 -14.64 -5.53 -6.35
N PHE A 42 -14.14 -4.57 -5.57
CA PHE A 42 -13.61 -4.86 -4.23
C PHE A 42 -14.71 -5.04 -3.19
N GLY A 43 -15.83 -4.32 -3.31
CA GLY A 43 -16.91 -4.34 -2.33
C GLY A 43 -17.82 -5.55 -2.42
N LEU A 44 -18.00 -6.13 -3.62
CA LEU A 44 -18.79 -7.36 -3.83
C LEU A 44 -17.92 -8.62 -3.86
N ARG A 45 -16.68 -8.52 -3.40
CA ARG A 45 -15.77 -9.66 -3.33
C ARG A 45 -16.23 -10.69 -2.29
N GLY A 46 -16.04 -11.97 -2.61
CA GLY A 46 -16.17 -13.06 -1.65
C GLY A 46 -15.00 -13.10 -0.66
N TYR A 47 -14.75 -14.28 -0.10
CA TYR A 47 -13.58 -14.54 0.73
C TYR A 47 -12.32 -14.64 -0.13
N ILE A 48 -11.72 -13.50 -0.42
CA ILE A 48 -10.48 -13.38 -1.21
C ILE A 48 -9.38 -12.84 -0.31
N GLY A 49 -8.16 -13.32 -0.50
CA GLY A 49 -7.01 -12.92 0.28
C GLY A 49 -6.89 -13.72 1.58
N TYR A 50 -5.97 -13.30 2.42
CA TYR A 50 -5.65 -13.96 3.66
C TYR A 50 -6.40 -13.35 4.84
N ASP A 51 -6.49 -12.03 4.91
CA ASP A 51 -6.82 -11.38 6.18
C ASP A 51 -8.32 -11.42 6.48
N TRP A 52 -9.18 -11.78 5.52
CA TRP A 52 -10.59 -12.06 5.81
C TRP A 52 -10.73 -13.14 6.89
N TYR A 53 -9.78 -14.09 6.93
CA TYR A 53 -9.68 -15.15 7.94
C TYR A 53 -9.63 -14.60 9.37
N SER A 54 -9.09 -13.39 9.56
CA SER A 54 -9.00 -12.71 10.85
C SER A 54 -10.06 -11.62 10.99
N TYR A 55 -10.35 -10.85 9.94
CA TYR A 55 -11.30 -9.75 9.98
C TYR A 55 -12.75 -10.21 10.16
N LYS A 56 -13.15 -11.32 9.52
CA LYS A 56 -14.53 -11.82 9.65
C LYS A 56 -14.81 -12.26 11.09
N PRO A 57 -14.02 -13.14 11.73
CA PRO A 57 -14.25 -13.48 13.13
C PRO A 57 -14.22 -12.27 14.07
N ASN A 58 -13.36 -11.29 13.80
CA ASN A 58 -13.32 -10.04 14.55
C ASN A 58 -14.63 -9.23 14.41
N PHE A 59 -15.14 -9.06 13.19
CA PHE A 59 -16.41 -8.38 12.94
C PHE A 59 -17.61 -9.14 13.50
N ASP A 60 -17.62 -10.47 13.38
CA ASP A 60 -18.71 -11.32 13.88
C ASP A 60 -18.83 -11.19 15.40
N LYS A 61 -17.71 -11.18 16.13
CA LYS A 61 -17.63 -11.02 17.60
C LYS A 61 -17.77 -9.59 18.10
N MET A 62 -17.58 -8.60 17.23
CA MET A 62 -17.66 -7.19 17.61
C MET A 62 -19.05 -6.83 18.11
N VAL A 63 -19.12 -5.96 19.12
CA VAL A 63 -20.38 -5.40 19.62
C VAL A 63 -20.69 -4.05 18.99
N THR A 64 -21.95 -3.62 19.06
CA THR A 64 -22.37 -2.31 18.53
C THR A 64 -21.76 -1.16 19.33
N ILE A 65 -21.72 0.05 18.74
CA ILE A 65 -21.15 1.22 19.42
C ILE A 65 -21.93 1.54 20.70
N GLY A 66 -23.25 1.29 20.70
CA GLY A 66 -24.11 1.47 21.87
C GLY A 66 -23.73 0.54 23.03
N GLU A 67 -23.30 -0.70 22.74
CA GLU A 67 -22.84 -1.64 23.75
C GLU A 67 -21.44 -1.29 24.28
N LEU A 68 -20.55 -0.78 23.41
CA LEU A 68 -19.26 -0.24 23.85
C LEU A 68 -19.45 0.90 24.86
N LEU A 69 -20.35 1.84 24.56
CA LEU A 69 -20.66 2.98 25.44
C LEU A 69 -21.30 2.55 26.77
N LYS A 70 -21.95 1.37 26.82
CA LYS A 70 -22.48 0.77 28.05
C LYS A 70 -21.42 0.00 28.86
N GLY A 71 -20.16 -0.02 28.41
CA GLY A 71 -19.04 -0.62 29.14
C GLY A 71 -18.59 -2.00 28.64
N ASN A 72 -19.17 -2.54 27.56
CA ASN A 72 -18.74 -3.82 26.99
C ASN A 72 -17.44 -3.69 26.17
N THR A 73 -16.34 -3.35 26.83
CA THR A 73 -15.07 -2.99 26.17
C THR A 73 -14.12 -4.18 25.95
N GLN A 74 -14.51 -5.41 26.33
CA GLN A 74 -13.63 -6.58 26.22
C GLN A 74 -13.18 -6.86 24.78
N VAL A 75 -14.06 -6.61 23.80
CA VAL A 75 -13.76 -6.78 22.36
C VAL A 75 -12.63 -5.87 21.86
N LEU A 76 -12.33 -4.77 22.57
CA LEU A 76 -11.27 -3.83 22.21
C LEU A 76 -9.87 -4.38 22.47
N TYR A 77 -9.75 -5.46 23.26
CA TYR A 77 -8.46 -6.12 23.58
C TYR A 77 -8.14 -7.30 22.64
N SER A 78 -8.73 -7.32 21.44
CA SER A 78 -8.60 -8.39 20.43
C SER A 78 -7.26 -8.43 19.68
N GLY A 79 -6.31 -7.54 20.00
CA GLY A 79 -5.01 -7.42 19.33
C GLY A 79 -5.00 -6.49 18.11
N TYR A 80 -6.15 -5.91 17.75
CA TYR A 80 -6.28 -4.86 16.75
C TYR A 80 -6.17 -3.45 17.36
N GLU A 81 -5.85 -2.46 16.52
CA GLU A 81 -5.76 -1.07 16.94
C GLU A 81 -7.13 -0.48 17.34
N LEU A 82 -7.13 0.36 18.38
CA LEU A 82 -8.34 0.86 19.02
C LEU A 82 -9.28 1.60 18.05
N GLY A 83 -8.75 2.45 17.18
CA GLY A 83 -9.55 3.20 16.21
C GLY A 83 -10.20 2.29 15.18
N PHE A 84 -9.50 1.24 14.74
CA PHE A 84 -10.07 0.23 13.85
C PHE A 84 -11.20 -0.56 14.52
N GLN A 85 -11.06 -0.89 15.81
CA GLN A 85 -12.11 -1.56 16.58
C GLN A 85 -13.33 -0.66 16.77
N ILE A 86 -13.15 0.60 17.15
CA ILE A 86 -14.26 1.58 17.26
C ILE A 86 -14.97 1.76 15.91
N TYR A 87 -14.22 1.88 14.82
CA TYR A 87 -14.78 1.97 13.47
C TYR A 87 -15.56 0.70 13.08
N THR A 88 -15.03 -0.47 13.41
CA THR A 88 -15.71 -1.76 13.15
C THR A 88 -17.01 -1.86 13.97
N SER A 89 -17.01 -1.41 15.22
CA SER A 89 -18.20 -1.34 16.08
C SER A 89 -19.26 -0.36 15.56
N PHE A 90 -18.83 0.78 15.01
CA PHE A 90 -19.73 1.70 14.32
C PHE A 90 -20.43 1.03 13.14
N ILE A 91 -19.69 0.33 12.27
CA ILE A 91 -20.30 -0.40 11.15
C ILE A 91 -21.19 -1.56 11.64
N LYS A 92 -20.79 -2.26 12.71
CA LYS A 92 -21.59 -3.33 13.33
C LYS A 92 -22.98 -2.84 13.76
N THR A 93 -23.10 -1.56 14.10
CA THR A 93 -24.38 -0.94 14.44
C THR A 93 -25.31 -0.82 13.22
N LEU A 94 -24.75 -0.76 12.01
CA LEU A 94 -25.49 -0.64 10.76
C LEU A 94 -25.83 -2.01 10.15
N THR A 95 -25.00 -3.03 10.37
CA THR A 95 -25.17 -4.34 9.75
C THR A 95 -24.46 -5.46 10.52
N ASN A 96 -25.01 -6.66 10.44
CA ASN A 96 -24.37 -7.90 10.89
C ASN A 96 -23.75 -8.71 9.73
N ASN A 97 -23.85 -8.22 8.50
CA ASN A 97 -23.36 -8.93 7.31
C ASN A 97 -21.91 -8.50 6.98
N TYR A 98 -20.98 -9.47 7.03
CA TYR A 98 -19.56 -9.24 6.76
C TYR A 98 -19.28 -8.69 5.34
N PHE A 99 -20.06 -9.09 4.33
CA PHE A 99 -19.88 -8.57 2.97
C PHE A 99 -20.33 -7.11 2.85
N ILE A 100 -21.38 -6.70 3.59
CA ILE A 100 -21.76 -5.28 3.67
C ILE A 100 -20.67 -4.50 4.42
N TYR A 101 -20.07 -5.07 5.48
CA TYR A 101 -18.91 -4.48 6.15
C TYR A 101 -17.74 -4.25 5.19
N ASN A 102 -17.40 -5.23 4.35
CA ASN A 102 -16.36 -5.08 3.31
C ASN A 102 -16.73 -4.00 2.29
N PHE A 103 -17.98 -3.98 1.82
CA PHE A 103 -18.46 -2.97 0.88
C PHE A 103 -18.33 -1.55 1.44
N ILE A 104 -18.68 -1.34 2.71
CA ILE A 104 -18.54 -0.04 3.39
C ILE A 104 -17.06 0.35 3.50
N ASN A 105 -16.19 -0.59 3.89
CA ASN A 105 -14.75 -0.33 3.99
C ASN A 105 -14.18 0.19 2.67
N VAL A 106 -14.41 -0.54 1.58
CA VAL A 106 -13.96 -0.19 0.23
C VAL A 106 -14.56 1.15 -0.20
N SER A 107 -15.86 1.36 0.02
CA SER A 107 -16.53 2.61 -0.38
C SER A 107 -15.90 3.83 0.28
N VAL A 108 -15.57 3.75 1.58
CA VAL A 108 -14.88 4.84 2.30
C VAL A 108 -13.52 5.13 1.67
N ASP A 109 -12.72 4.11 1.36
CA ASP A 109 -11.39 4.29 0.78
C ASP A 109 -11.46 4.92 -0.61
N PHE A 110 -12.36 4.45 -1.47
CA PHE A 110 -12.51 5.00 -2.83
C PHE A 110 -13.11 6.40 -2.87
N ILE A 111 -13.98 6.76 -1.92
CA ILE A 111 -14.46 8.14 -1.75
C ILE A 111 -13.28 9.06 -1.39
N ILE A 112 -12.41 8.64 -0.46
CA ILE A 112 -11.20 9.41 -0.12
C ILE A 112 -10.27 9.49 -1.34
N LEU A 113 -10.06 8.37 -2.03
CA LEU A 113 -9.20 8.27 -3.19
C LEU A 113 -9.67 9.18 -4.34
N TYR A 114 -10.98 9.35 -4.54
CA TYR A 114 -11.54 10.33 -5.47
C TYR A 114 -11.01 11.75 -5.19
N PHE A 115 -11.14 12.23 -3.95
CA PHE A 115 -10.68 13.57 -3.57
C PHE A 115 -9.17 13.72 -3.64
N VAL A 116 -8.42 12.66 -3.29
CA VAL A 116 -6.97 12.62 -3.32
C VAL A 116 -6.44 12.66 -4.77
N ILE A 117 -6.95 11.80 -5.64
CA ILE A 117 -6.52 11.73 -7.05
C ILE A 117 -6.82 13.04 -7.77
N LYS A 118 -8.02 13.60 -7.58
CA LYS A 118 -8.41 14.90 -8.15
C LYS A 118 -7.51 16.05 -7.70
N ARG A 119 -6.90 15.93 -6.51
CA ARG A 119 -5.99 16.95 -5.96
C ARG A 119 -4.58 16.83 -6.51
N PHE A 120 -4.06 15.61 -6.65
CA PHE A 120 -2.64 15.36 -6.90
C PHE A 120 -2.30 15.00 -8.35
N SER A 121 -3.27 14.56 -9.15
CA SER A 121 -3.02 14.06 -10.50
C SER A 121 -3.75 14.83 -11.59
N LYS A 122 -3.01 15.18 -12.64
CA LYS A 122 -3.60 15.63 -13.91
C LYS A 122 -4.04 14.47 -14.82
N TYR A 123 -3.63 13.24 -14.48
CA TYR A 123 -4.01 12.00 -15.15
C TYR A 123 -4.70 11.05 -14.13
N PRO A 124 -5.93 11.38 -13.67
CA PRO A 124 -6.67 10.58 -12.70
C PRO A 124 -6.78 9.08 -13.02
N ILE A 125 -7.03 8.72 -14.28
CA ILE A 125 -7.21 7.32 -14.68
C ILE A 125 -5.89 6.57 -14.60
N LEU A 126 -4.78 7.22 -14.98
CA LEU A 126 -3.45 6.64 -14.78
C LEU A 126 -3.12 6.45 -13.31
N SER A 127 -3.42 7.42 -12.45
CA SER A 127 -3.25 7.25 -11.00
C SER A 127 -4.07 6.10 -10.45
N LEU A 128 -5.29 5.89 -10.97
CA LEU A 128 -6.15 4.77 -10.56
C LEU A 128 -5.63 3.42 -11.05
N LEU A 129 -5.11 3.35 -12.29
CA LEU A 129 -4.41 2.17 -12.81
C LEU A 129 -3.21 1.80 -11.95
N LEU A 130 -2.39 2.79 -11.60
CA LEU A 130 -1.20 2.60 -10.78
C LEU A 130 -1.58 2.24 -9.34
N PHE A 131 -2.61 2.84 -8.77
CA PHE A 131 -3.17 2.41 -7.48
C PHE A 131 -3.54 0.94 -7.53
N PHE A 132 -4.41 0.54 -8.46
CA PHE A 132 -4.90 -0.83 -8.58
C PHE A 132 -3.75 -1.83 -8.70
N SER A 133 -2.78 -1.54 -9.56
CA SER A 133 -1.72 -2.47 -9.92
C SER A 133 -0.55 -2.48 -8.95
N ILE A 134 -0.25 -1.34 -8.31
CA ILE A 134 0.84 -1.17 -7.35
C ILE A 134 0.22 -1.14 -5.95
N TYR A 135 0.05 -2.33 -5.39
CA TYR A 135 -0.45 -2.60 -4.03
C TYR A 135 -1.91 -2.27 -3.73
N GLY A 136 -2.67 -1.55 -4.57
CA GLY A 136 -4.09 -1.27 -4.31
C GLY A 136 -4.93 -2.53 -4.10
N VAL A 137 -4.70 -3.59 -4.89
CA VAL A 137 -5.35 -4.89 -4.67
C VAL A 137 -5.06 -5.45 -3.28
N ALA A 138 -3.81 -5.42 -2.81
CA ALA A 138 -3.45 -5.91 -1.48
C ALA A 138 -4.01 -5.01 -0.37
N LEU A 139 -4.00 -3.68 -0.55
CA LEU A 139 -4.54 -2.71 0.40
C LEU A 139 -6.03 -2.92 0.66
N GLU A 140 -6.81 -3.13 -0.40
CA GLU A 140 -8.27 -3.29 -0.31
C GLU A 140 -8.70 -4.73 0.06
N ILE A 141 -7.85 -5.72 -0.20
CA ILE A 141 -8.16 -7.14 0.07
C ILE A 141 -7.68 -7.59 1.45
N ASP A 142 -6.41 -7.36 1.77
CA ASP A 142 -5.79 -7.85 3.00
C ASP A 142 -5.49 -6.73 3.98
N MET A 143 -5.07 -5.56 3.51
CA MET A 143 -4.46 -4.57 4.39
C MET A 143 -5.40 -3.41 4.74
N ILE A 144 -6.69 -3.68 4.99
CA ILE A 144 -7.72 -2.64 5.17
C ILE A 144 -7.36 -1.62 6.27
N ARG A 145 -6.69 -2.06 7.35
CA ARG A 145 -6.19 -1.17 8.41
C ARG A 145 -5.11 -0.21 7.90
N ASN A 146 -4.14 -0.75 7.15
CA ASN A 146 -3.10 0.04 6.51
C ASN A 146 -3.72 1.02 5.50
N ALA A 147 -4.67 0.57 4.68
CA ALA A 147 -5.38 1.38 3.70
C ALA A 147 -5.99 2.63 4.37
N LYS A 148 -6.75 2.46 5.47
CA LYS A 148 -7.32 3.59 6.23
C LYS A 148 -6.26 4.61 6.66
N SER A 149 -5.14 4.13 7.21
CA SER A 149 -4.05 5.01 7.67
C SER A 149 -3.38 5.76 6.50
N ILE A 150 -3.16 5.09 5.36
CA ILE A 150 -2.60 5.69 4.15
C ILE A 150 -3.57 6.74 3.58
N MET A 151 -4.87 6.43 3.51
CA MET A 151 -5.90 7.35 3.01
C MET A 151 -5.98 8.63 3.87
N LEU A 152 -5.92 8.50 5.20
CA LEU A 152 -5.86 9.66 6.11
C LEU A 152 -4.59 10.48 5.90
N PHE A 153 -3.45 9.83 5.73
CA PHE A 153 -2.20 10.53 5.43
C PHE A 153 -2.25 11.26 4.08
N LEU A 154 -2.79 10.65 3.03
CA LEU A 154 -2.97 11.29 1.72
C LEU A 154 -3.87 12.53 1.80
N LEU A 155 -4.94 12.49 2.60
CA LEU A 155 -5.75 13.68 2.89
C LEU A 155 -4.95 14.77 3.61
N SER A 156 -4.01 14.37 4.47
CA SER A 156 -3.19 15.27 5.30
C SER A 156 -2.07 15.99 4.52
N ILE A 157 -1.61 15.44 3.38
CA ILE A 157 -0.47 15.99 2.60
C ILE A 157 -0.65 17.49 2.27
N LYS A 158 -1.89 17.94 2.00
CA LYS A 158 -2.14 19.37 1.71
C LYS A 158 -1.68 20.29 2.85
N TYR A 159 -1.78 19.82 4.09
CA TYR A 159 -1.42 20.59 5.27
C TYR A 159 0.10 20.71 5.46
N ILE A 160 0.90 19.86 4.81
CA ILE A 160 2.36 20.04 4.72
C ILE A 160 2.67 21.26 3.84
N GLU A 161 2.00 21.40 2.70
CA GLU A 161 2.18 22.55 1.79
C GLU A 161 1.65 23.84 2.43
N GLU A 162 0.48 23.78 3.07
CA GLU A 162 -0.16 24.91 3.76
C GLU A 162 0.49 25.27 5.12
N ARG A 163 1.51 24.51 5.57
CA ARG A 163 2.17 24.68 6.88
C ARG A 163 1.21 24.61 8.09
N LYS A 164 0.18 23.76 8.03
CA LYS A 164 -0.81 23.57 9.10
C LYS A 164 -0.55 22.28 9.89
N ILE A 165 0.38 22.36 10.84
CA ILE A 165 0.82 21.19 11.63
C ILE A 165 -0.30 20.53 12.43
N LEU A 166 -1.25 21.31 12.98
CA LEU A 166 -2.34 20.76 13.79
C LEU A 166 -3.29 19.89 12.97
N ASN A 167 -3.69 20.35 11.78
CA ASN A 167 -4.54 19.59 10.87
C ASN A 167 -3.83 18.35 10.34
N PHE A 168 -2.53 18.47 10.03
CA PHE A 168 -1.69 17.33 9.67
C PHE A 168 -1.62 16.30 10.82
N GLY A 169 -1.31 16.78 12.02
CA GLY A 169 -1.17 15.96 13.23
C GLY A 169 -2.47 15.24 13.58
N ALA A 170 -3.61 15.93 13.55
CA ALA A 170 -4.92 15.34 13.86
C ALA A 170 -5.26 14.15 12.95
N LEU A 171 -5.07 14.30 11.64
CA LEU A 171 -5.33 13.21 10.68
C LEU A 171 -4.36 12.04 10.85
N ASN A 172 -3.08 12.32 11.14
CA ASN A 172 -2.08 11.26 11.31
C ASN A 172 -2.20 10.55 12.66
N ILE A 173 -2.57 11.26 13.74
CA ILE A 173 -2.92 10.64 15.02
C ILE A 173 -4.13 9.71 14.84
N LEU A 174 -5.15 10.15 14.10
CA LEU A 174 -6.26 9.27 13.74
C LEU A 174 -5.77 8.05 12.93
N GLY A 175 -4.86 8.25 11.97
CA GLY A 175 -4.23 7.17 11.22
C GLY A 175 -3.52 6.15 12.11
N ILE A 176 -2.82 6.59 13.16
CA ILE A 176 -2.13 5.73 14.13
C ILE A 176 -3.14 4.85 14.88
N LEU A 177 -4.35 5.35 15.16
CA LEU A 177 -5.41 4.56 15.78
C LEU A 177 -5.97 3.46 14.86
N PHE A 178 -5.78 3.56 13.55
CA PHE A 178 -6.13 2.49 12.59
C PHE A 178 -4.97 1.53 12.35
N HIS A 179 -3.75 2.05 12.28
CA HIS A 179 -2.56 1.22 12.10
C HIS A 179 -1.31 1.90 12.68
N TYR A 180 -0.68 1.24 13.66
CA TYR A 180 0.38 1.85 14.46
C TYR A 180 1.62 2.28 13.65
N SER A 181 1.96 1.56 12.57
CA SER A 181 3.15 1.89 11.78
C SER A 181 3.06 3.26 11.10
N SER A 182 1.86 3.80 10.94
CA SER A 182 1.62 5.15 10.41
C SER A 182 2.16 6.28 11.31
N ILE A 183 2.67 5.97 12.52
CA ILE A 183 3.44 6.90 13.33
C ILE A 183 4.63 7.50 12.58
N LEU A 184 5.17 6.76 11.60
CA LEU A 184 6.22 7.24 10.70
C LEU A 184 5.81 8.47 9.89
N TYR A 185 4.53 8.75 9.71
CA TYR A 185 4.08 9.97 9.02
C TYR A 185 4.23 11.24 9.86
N LEU A 186 4.26 11.18 11.20
CA LEU A 186 4.41 12.40 12.01
C LEU A 186 5.68 13.20 11.67
N PRO A 187 6.89 12.61 11.65
CA PRO A 187 8.10 13.35 11.25
C PRO A 187 8.09 13.79 9.77
N MET A 188 7.25 13.18 8.92
CA MET A 188 7.18 13.50 7.50
C MET A 188 6.66 14.92 7.21
N TYR A 189 5.95 15.54 8.15
CA TYR A 189 5.60 16.95 8.07
C TYR A 189 6.82 17.85 7.83
N PHE A 190 7.93 17.55 8.52
CA PHE A 190 9.15 18.34 8.45
C PHE A 190 10.05 17.92 7.28
N ILE A 191 10.00 16.64 6.90
CA ILE A 191 10.95 16.05 5.94
C ILE A 191 10.46 16.16 4.50
N LEU A 192 9.17 15.88 4.25
CA LEU A 192 8.70 15.66 2.87
C LEU A 192 8.69 16.91 2.01
N ASN A 193 8.60 18.11 2.59
CA ASN A 193 8.64 19.34 1.81
C ASN A 193 10.00 20.07 1.84
N VAL A 194 11.07 19.38 2.28
CA VAL A 194 12.45 19.91 2.19
C VAL A 194 12.95 19.77 0.75
N LYS A 195 13.56 20.83 0.21
CA LYS A 195 14.21 20.78 -1.10
C LYS A 195 15.64 20.29 -0.97
N TRP A 196 15.81 18.98 -0.85
CA TRP A 196 17.13 18.36 -0.69
C TRP A 196 18.07 18.62 -1.89
N ASN A 197 19.37 18.71 -1.60
CA ASN A 197 20.40 18.80 -2.63
C ASN A 197 20.41 17.52 -3.48
N LYS A 198 20.28 17.67 -4.81
CA LYS A 198 20.21 16.55 -5.76
C LYS A 198 21.45 15.65 -5.73
N LYS A 199 22.65 16.22 -5.51
CA LYS A 199 23.90 15.45 -5.37
C LYS A 199 23.93 14.66 -4.07
N PHE A 200 23.41 15.22 -2.98
CA PHE A 200 23.27 14.49 -1.71
C PHE A 200 22.32 13.30 -1.85
N ILE A 201 21.17 13.49 -2.51
CA ILE A 201 20.23 12.39 -2.80
C ILE A 201 20.88 11.31 -3.68
N LEU A 202 21.67 11.69 -4.70
CA LEU A 202 22.42 10.72 -5.50
C LEU A 202 23.45 9.95 -4.66
N PHE A 203 24.18 10.64 -3.80
CA PHE A 203 25.15 10.02 -2.89
C PHE A 203 24.48 8.98 -1.98
N LEU A 204 23.37 9.33 -1.34
CA LEU A 204 22.58 8.38 -0.53
C LEU A 204 22.06 7.22 -1.36
N PHE A 205 21.66 7.44 -2.61
CA PHE A 205 21.24 6.36 -3.48
C PHE A 205 22.40 5.41 -3.79
N ILE A 206 23.58 5.93 -4.16
CA ILE A 206 24.77 5.10 -4.45
C ILE A 206 25.16 4.28 -3.22
N LEU A 207 25.23 4.90 -2.04
CA LEU A 207 25.51 4.19 -0.79
C LEU A 207 24.48 3.09 -0.49
N GLY A 208 23.19 3.37 -0.71
CA GLY A 208 22.12 2.38 -0.51
C GLY A 208 22.24 1.19 -1.46
N ASN A 209 22.63 1.41 -2.71
CA ASN A 209 22.86 0.33 -3.67
C ASN A 209 24.09 -0.50 -3.30
N ILE A 210 25.19 0.15 -2.88
CA ILE A 210 26.38 -0.56 -2.37
C ILE A 210 25.98 -1.46 -1.20
N TYR A 211 25.27 -0.91 -0.21
CA TYR A 211 24.80 -1.67 0.94
C TYR A 211 23.91 -2.86 0.54
N TYR A 212 22.87 -2.61 -0.26
CA TYR A 212 21.94 -3.64 -0.73
C TYR A 212 22.63 -4.76 -1.52
N LEU A 213 23.49 -4.42 -2.48
CA LEU A 213 24.15 -5.41 -3.36
C LEU A 213 25.30 -6.14 -2.67
N SER A 214 25.95 -5.52 -1.68
CA SER A 214 27.03 -6.14 -0.92
C SER A 214 26.55 -7.21 0.05
N ASP A 215 25.26 -7.22 0.38
CA ASP A 215 24.62 -8.11 1.36
C ASP A 215 25.42 -8.25 2.68
N ILE A 216 26.04 -7.16 3.16
CA ILE A 216 26.93 -7.20 4.32
C ILE A 216 26.16 -7.58 5.60
N ARG A 217 24.87 -7.26 5.68
CA ARG A 217 23.98 -7.56 6.82
C ARG A 217 24.45 -6.96 8.16
N ILE A 218 24.91 -5.71 8.15
CA ILE A 218 25.54 -5.04 9.30
C ILE A 218 24.58 -4.96 10.48
N VAL A 219 23.33 -4.54 10.25
CA VAL A 219 22.37 -4.32 11.34
C VAL A 219 22.00 -5.66 11.98
N MET A 220 21.78 -6.70 11.16
CA MET A 220 21.56 -8.06 11.63
C MET A 220 22.73 -8.59 12.47
N ARG A 221 23.97 -8.35 12.05
CA ARG A 221 25.17 -8.76 12.81
C ARG A 221 25.22 -8.07 14.17
N ILE A 222 25.01 -6.75 14.21
CA ILE A 222 24.97 -5.98 15.46
C ILE A 222 23.85 -6.50 16.36
N ILE A 223 22.62 -6.66 15.86
CA ILE A 223 21.53 -7.14 16.70
C ILE A 223 21.83 -8.54 17.25
N LYS A 224 22.40 -9.44 16.45
CA LYS A 224 22.76 -10.78 16.90
C LYS A 224 23.81 -10.74 18.02
N GLU A 225 24.81 -9.87 17.91
CA GLU A 225 25.86 -9.71 18.92
C GLU A 225 25.35 -9.08 20.22
N TYR A 226 24.39 -8.17 20.16
CA TYR A 226 23.91 -7.42 21.32
C TYR A 226 22.48 -7.78 21.76
N ASN A 227 21.89 -8.89 21.28
CA ASN A 227 20.50 -9.26 21.57
C ASN A 227 20.22 -9.41 23.08
N THR A 228 21.23 -9.77 23.87
CA THR A 228 21.17 -9.89 25.34
C THR A 228 20.97 -8.56 26.06
N PHE A 229 21.25 -7.43 25.41
CA PHE A 229 21.08 -6.08 25.95
C PHE A 229 19.80 -5.40 25.50
N LEU A 230 19.04 -6.04 24.60
CA LEU A 230 17.76 -5.50 24.13
C LEU A 230 16.67 -5.76 25.17
N PRO A 231 15.75 -4.80 25.39
CA PRO A 231 14.56 -5.03 26.21
C PRO A 231 13.80 -6.27 25.71
N THR A 232 13.36 -7.12 26.63
CA THR A 232 12.75 -8.44 26.33
C THR A 232 11.64 -8.39 25.27
N GLY A 233 10.81 -7.34 25.28
CA GLY A 233 9.75 -7.16 24.27
C GLY A 233 10.25 -6.83 22.85
N ILE A 234 11.38 -6.12 22.73
CA ILE A 234 12.01 -5.78 21.44
C ILE A 234 12.81 -6.98 20.93
N GLY A 235 13.59 -7.63 21.80
CA GLY A 235 14.35 -8.84 21.49
C GLY A 235 13.46 -9.98 21.00
N ALA A 236 12.30 -10.20 21.63
CA ALA A 236 11.34 -11.23 21.21
C ALA A 236 10.72 -10.96 19.83
N LYS A 237 10.33 -9.71 19.53
CA LYS A 237 9.81 -9.33 18.21
C LYS A 237 10.85 -9.46 17.11
N LEU A 238 12.08 -8.99 17.36
CA LEU A 238 13.20 -9.12 16.42
C LEU A 238 13.56 -10.58 16.18
N SER A 239 13.62 -11.40 17.24
CA SER A 239 13.88 -12.84 17.13
C SER A 239 12.77 -13.57 16.35
N GLY A 240 11.51 -13.17 16.53
CA GLY A 240 10.39 -13.61 15.69
C GLY A 240 10.62 -13.30 14.21
N TYR A 241 10.98 -12.05 13.87
CA TYR A 241 11.33 -11.69 12.49
C TYR A 241 12.54 -12.47 11.96
N PHE A 242 13.56 -12.74 12.77
CA PHE A 242 14.74 -13.52 12.37
C PHE A 242 14.45 -15.00 12.13
N SER A 243 13.57 -15.60 12.93
CA SER A 243 13.20 -17.01 12.78
C SER A 243 12.43 -17.31 11.49
N ILE A 244 11.86 -16.27 10.87
CA ILE A 244 11.04 -16.38 9.66
C ILE A 244 11.87 -16.08 8.40
N ILE A 245 12.95 -15.30 8.50
CA ILE A 245 13.78 -14.94 7.33
C ILE A 245 14.83 -16.04 7.11
N PRO A 246 14.84 -16.75 5.97
CA PRO A 246 15.98 -17.57 5.60
C PRO A 246 17.21 -16.65 5.53
N LEU A 247 18.21 -16.91 6.37
CA LEU A 247 19.48 -16.17 6.35
C LEU A 247 20.11 -16.21 4.94
N ASP A 248 19.75 -17.23 4.16
CA ASP A 248 20.26 -17.55 2.84
C ASP A 248 19.44 -16.91 1.71
N PHE A 249 18.41 -16.09 2.00
CA PHE A 249 17.66 -15.40 0.96
C PHE A 249 18.56 -14.40 0.23
N PRO A 250 18.83 -14.55 -1.07
CA PRO A 250 19.78 -13.70 -1.76
C PRO A 250 19.20 -12.29 -1.94
N LEU A 251 19.87 -11.30 -1.34
CA LEU A 251 19.72 -9.92 -1.78
C LEU A 251 20.50 -9.76 -3.09
N GLY A 252 19.90 -9.10 -4.09
CA GLY A 252 20.53 -9.00 -5.40
C GLY A 252 19.66 -8.39 -6.50
N PHE A 253 20.09 -8.57 -7.75
CA PHE A 253 19.44 -8.03 -8.94
C PHE A 253 18.08 -8.69 -9.22
N SER A 254 17.06 -8.24 -8.51
CA SER A 254 15.65 -8.60 -8.74
C SER A 254 14.96 -7.57 -9.65
N LEU A 255 13.83 -7.96 -10.24
CA LEU A 255 12.98 -7.01 -10.99
C LEU A 255 12.55 -5.83 -10.11
N TYR A 256 12.32 -6.05 -8.82
CA TYR A 256 12.02 -5.01 -7.83
C TYR A 256 13.15 -4.01 -7.63
N TYR A 257 14.39 -4.50 -7.61
CA TYR A 257 15.57 -3.66 -7.55
C TYR A 257 15.68 -2.81 -8.83
N PHE A 258 15.60 -3.43 -10.01
CA PHE A 258 15.68 -2.70 -11.28
C PHE A 258 14.57 -1.66 -11.44
N GLU A 259 13.34 -1.99 -11.08
CA GLU A 259 12.23 -1.05 -11.09
C GLU A 259 12.54 0.20 -10.27
N ARG A 260 13.07 0.02 -9.04
CA ARG A 260 13.43 1.14 -8.16
C ARG A 260 14.60 1.96 -8.68
N VAL A 261 15.61 1.32 -9.26
CA VAL A 261 16.74 2.01 -9.90
C VAL A 261 16.23 2.85 -11.08
N ILE A 262 15.40 2.28 -11.95
CA ILE A 262 14.80 2.99 -13.09
C ILE A 262 13.95 4.17 -12.60
N MET A 263 13.06 3.94 -11.63
CA MET A 263 12.21 4.99 -11.07
C MET A 263 13.01 6.10 -10.39
N PHE A 264 14.07 5.74 -9.65
CA PHE A 264 14.98 6.71 -9.05
C PHE A 264 15.62 7.57 -10.13
N LEU A 265 16.24 6.96 -11.14
CA LEU A 265 16.95 7.67 -12.20
C LEU A 265 16.02 8.58 -13.00
N LEU A 266 14.85 8.07 -13.42
CA LEU A 266 13.84 8.85 -14.12
C LEU A 266 13.45 10.10 -13.32
N CYS A 267 13.19 9.97 -12.02
CA CYS A 267 12.79 11.11 -11.19
C CYS A 267 13.96 12.02 -10.84
N TRP A 268 15.16 11.46 -10.63
CA TRP A 268 16.36 12.20 -10.29
C TRP A 268 16.78 13.12 -11.44
N PHE A 269 16.79 12.65 -12.70
CA PHE A 269 17.18 13.47 -13.84
C PHE A 269 16.35 14.76 -13.95
N VAL A 270 15.03 14.69 -13.72
CA VAL A 270 14.11 15.83 -13.78
C VAL A 270 13.65 16.34 -12.40
N SER A 271 14.44 16.08 -11.35
CA SER A 271 14.04 16.41 -9.98
C SER A 271 13.71 17.89 -9.79
N ASP A 272 14.42 18.79 -10.47
CA ASP A 272 14.20 20.23 -10.32
C ASP A 272 12.88 20.68 -10.93
N ASN A 273 12.47 20.07 -12.05
CA ASN A 273 11.14 20.26 -12.64
C ASN A 273 10.03 19.72 -11.72
N LEU A 274 10.23 18.52 -11.15
CA LEU A 274 9.27 17.89 -10.24
C LEU A 274 9.09 18.70 -8.95
N LYS A 275 10.18 19.20 -8.35
CA LYS A 275 10.14 20.02 -7.12
C LYS A 275 9.33 21.30 -7.26
N ASN A 276 9.20 21.82 -8.48
CA ASN A 276 8.47 23.05 -8.76
C ASN A 276 6.99 22.82 -9.10
N LYS A 277 6.55 21.57 -9.25
CA LYS A 277 5.13 21.24 -9.37
C LYS A 277 4.45 21.31 -8.00
N LYS A 278 3.16 21.68 -7.98
CA LYS A 278 2.33 21.62 -6.77
C LYS A 278 2.37 20.21 -6.18
N TYR A 279 2.69 20.10 -4.89
CA TYR A 279 2.98 18.83 -4.19
C TYR A 279 4.12 17.96 -4.76
N GLY A 280 4.76 18.33 -5.87
CA GLY A 280 5.73 17.49 -6.56
C GLY A 280 6.98 17.20 -5.73
N ASN A 281 7.44 18.17 -4.92
CA ASN A 281 8.52 17.95 -3.97
C ASN A 281 8.17 16.90 -2.90
N ILE A 282 6.93 16.93 -2.39
CA ILE A 282 6.43 15.97 -1.40
C ILE A 282 6.38 14.57 -2.00
N ILE A 283 5.76 14.41 -3.18
CA ILE A 283 5.66 13.11 -3.86
C ILE A 283 7.05 12.57 -4.23
N LEU A 284 7.96 13.42 -4.69
CA LEU A 284 9.33 13.04 -5.01
C LEU A 284 10.11 12.54 -3.79
N ASN A 285 10.06 13.28 -2.67
CA ASN A 285 10.70 12.85 -1.43
C ASN A 285 10.07 11.57 -0.87
N SER A 286 8.77 11.38 -1.06
CA SER A 286 8.07 10.14 -0.68
C SER A 286 8.60 8.94 -1.48
N LEU A 287 8.82 9.12 -2.79
CA LEU A 287 9.43 8.09 -3.64
C LEU A 287 10.85 7.75 -3.16
N TYR A 288 11.69 8.76 -2.89
CA TYR A 288 13.03 8.55 -2.40
C TYR A 288 13.05 7.81 -1.07
N ILE A 289 12.16 8.17 -0.13
CA ILE A 289 12.03 7.45 1.15
C ILE A 289 11.60 6.00 0.93
N SER A 290 10.62 5.74 0.06
CA SER A 290 10.21 4.36 -0.28
C SER A 290 11.38 3.53 -0.83
N ILE A 291 12.18 4.11 -1.74
CA ILE A 291 13.36 3.45 -2.32
C ILE A 291 14.47 3.27 -1.28
N PHE A 292 14.70 4.25 -0.41
CA PHE A 292 15.71 4.16 0.64
C PHE A 292 15.33 3.13 1.70
N PHE A 293 14.05 3.02 2.09
CA PHE A 293 13.61 1.93 2.94
C PHE A 293 13.84 0.57 2.30
N PHE A 294 13.58 0.42 1.00
CA PHE A 294 13.92 -0.82 0.29
C PHE A 294 15.42 -1.13 0.33
N LEU A 295 16.28 -0.15 0.03
CA LEU A 295 17.74 -0.36 -0.04
C LEU A 295 18.35 -0.63 1.34
N TYR A 296 18.08 0.25 2.31
CA TYR A 296 18.73 0.25 3.62
C TYR A 296 18.11 -0.71 4.64
N LEU A 297 16.83 -1.08 4.48
CA LEU A 297 16.16 -2.04 5.37
C LEU A 297 16.05 -3.44 4.75
N SER A 298 16.72 -3.68 3.63
CA SER A 298 16.68 -4.95 2.89
C SER A 298 17.03 -6.18 3.72
N GLU A 299 17.87 -6.03 4.75
CA GLU A 299 18.18 -7.08 5.73
C GLU A 299 16.93 -7.59 6.48
N PHE A 300 15.89 -6.76 6.59
CA PHE A 300 14.62 -7.04 7.25
C PHE A 300 13.49 -7.05 6.23
N SER A 301 13.44 -8.06 5.35
CA SER A 301 12.50 -8.12 4.21
C SER A 301 11.05 -7.74 4.55
N ILE A 302 10.54 -8.14 5.72
CA ILE A 302 9.19 -7.80 6.20
C ILE A 302 9.08 -6.32 6.62
N VAL A 303 10.10 -5.78 7.32
CA VAL A 303 10.11 -4.37 7.75
C VAL A 303 10.27 -3.45 6.54
N ALA A 304 11.18 -3.77 5.61
CA ALA A 304 11.33 -3.06 4.36
C ALA A 304 10.01 -2.99 3.58
N MET A 305 9.28 -4.12 3.51
CA MET A 305 7.96 -4.17 2.87
C MET A 305 6.95 -3.28 3.61
N ARG A 306 6.82 -3.41 4.93
CA ARG A 306 5.84 -2.65 5.73
C ARG A 306 6.08 -1.15 5.72
N PHE A 307 7.33 -0.71 5.83
CA PHE A 307 7.67 0.71 5.80
C PHE A 307 7.69 1.26 4.38
N GLY A 308 8.17 0.49 3.40
CA GLY A 308 8.09 0.85 1.99
C GLY A 308 6.65 1.04 1.51
N LEU A 309 5.71 0.20 1.99
CA LEU A 309 4.28 0.27 1.68
C LEU A 309 3.66 1.61 2.07
N LEU A 310 4.03 2.19 3.21
CA LEU A 310 3.51 3.49 3.66
C LEU A 310 3.77 4.61 2.66
N PHE A 311 4.81 4.49 1.84
CA PHE A 311 5.18 5.48 0.83
C PHE A 311 4.90 5.03 -0.60
N ILE A 312 4.28 3.86 -0.81
CA ILE A 312 4.04 3.31 -2.15
C ILE A 312 3.15 4.22 -3.01
N TYR A 313 2.30 5.03 -2.37
CA TYR A 313 1.45 6.01 -3.05
C TYR A 313 2.23 6.99 -3.92
N SER A 314 3.53 7.18 -3.65
CA SER A 314 4.38 8.05 -4.47
C SER A 314 4.39 7.59 -5.93
N TYR A 315 4.33 6.28 -6.19
CA TYR A 315 4.25 5.73 -7.54
C TYR A 315 2.97 6.15 -8.25
N TRP A 316 1.84 6.18 -7.54
CA TRP A 316 0.53 6.51 -8.10
C TRP A 316 0.46 7.94 -8.64
N PHE A 317 1.31 8.85 -8.13
CA PHE A 317 1.30 10.26 -8.50
C PHE A 317 2.54 10.72 -9.26
N ILE A 318 3.71 10.11 -9.03
CA ILE A 318 4.95 10.55 -9.69
C ILE A 318 4.97 10.22 -11.18
N LEU A 319 4.47 9.04 -11.59
CA LEU A 319 4.39 8.66 -13.01
C LEU A 319 3.47 9.59 -13.83
N PRO A 320 2.26 9.94 -13.34
CA PRO A 320 1.47 11.03 -13.92
C PRO A 320 2.22 12.36 -14.05
N MET A 321 3.00 12.76 -13.04
CA MET A 321 3.79 14.00 -13.10
C MET A 321 4.91 13.92 -14.14
N LEU A 322 5.51 12.74 -14.34
CA LEU A 322 6.54 12.51 -15.36
C LEU A 322 5.99 12.61 -16.79
N LEU A 323 4.72 12.26 -17.04
CA LEU A 323 4.07 12.45 -18.35
C LEU A 323 3.99 13.91 -18.79
N GLU A 324 4.04 14.84 -17.85
CA GLU A 324 4.06 16.28 -18.14
C GLU A 324 5.46 16.81 -18.48
N ILE A 325 6.51 16.00 -18.31
CA ILE A 325 7.91 16.41 -18.47
C ILE A 325 8.56 15.63 -19.61
N TYR A 326 8.43 14.31 -19.59
CA TYR A 326 9.02 13.42 -20.59
C TYR A 326 8.05 13.15 -21.75
N PRO A 327 8.56 12.62 -22.88
CA PRO A 327 7.71 12.09 -23.93
C PRO A 327 6.69 11.09 -23.37
N LYS A 328 5.42 11.28 -23.74
CA LYS A 328 4.30 10.55 -23.13
C LYS A 328 4.38 9.03 -23.34
N LEU A 329 4.81 8.58 -24.53
CA LEU A 329 4.79 7.16 -24.90
C LEU A 329 5.75 6.30 -24.05
N PRO A 330 7.04 6.65 -23.88
CA PRO A 330 7.94 5.91 -22.99
C PRO A 330 7.43 5.79 -21.54
N ILE A 331 6.97 6.89 -20.94
CA ILE A 331 6.47 6.87 -19.55
C ILE A 331 5.20 6.04 -19.45
N PHE A 332 4.32 6.08 -20.45
CA PHE A 332 3.16 5.22 -20.52
C PHE A 332 3.54 3.73 -20.59
N ILE A 333 4.53 3.37 -21.41
CA ILE A 333 5.06 1.99 -21.49
C ILE A 333 5.62 1.56 -20.14
N VAL A 334 6.40 2.41 -19.46
CA VAL A 334 6.93 2.14 -18.12
C VAL A 334 5.78 1.92 -17.13
N ALA A 335 4.76 2.77 -17.14
CA ALA A 335 3.61 2.63 -16.24
C ALA A 335 2.85 1.32 -16.46
N ILE A 336 2.61 0.91 -17.71
CA ILE A 336 1.96 -0.37 -18.05
C ILE A 336 2.84 -1.55 -17.66
N ALA A 337 4.15 -1.50 -17.94
CA ALA A 337 5.09 -2.56 -17.60
C ALA A 337 5.15 -2.79 -16.08
N ILE A 338 5.29 -1.72 -15.28
CA ILE A 338 5.28 -1.79 -13.81
C ILE A 338 3.93 -2.31 -13.33
N SER A 339 2.82 -1.85 -13.90
CA SER A 339 1.48 -2.29 -13.51
C SER A 339 1.28 -3.80 -13.72
N LEU A 340 1.64 -4.31 -14.90
CA LEU A 340 1.55 -5.74 -15.21
C LEU A 340 2.48 -6.56 -14.32
N PHE A 341 3.74 -6.12 -14.16
CA PHE A 341 4.72 -6.80 -13.31
C PHE A 341 4.25 -6.91 -11.85
N ARG A 342 3.87 -5.77 -11.24
CA ARG A 342 3.46 -5.70 -9.83
C ARG A 342 2.20 -6.50 -9.57
N LEU A 343 1.17 -6.36 -10.41
CA LEU A 343 -0.05 -7.13 -10.25
C LEU A 343 0.21 -8.63 -10.44
N ASN A 344 0.92 -9.01 -11.50
CA ASN A 344 1.22 -10.41 -11.80
C ASN A 344 1.94 -11.07 -10.62
N ASN A 345 2.95 -10.40 -10.07
CA ASN A 345 3.67 -10.94 -8.93
C ASN A 345 2.76 -11.07 -7.69
N GLN A 346 1.91 -10.08 -7.42
CA GLN A 346 0.96 -10.14 -6.30
C GLN A 346 -0.01 -11.31 -6.43
N ILE A 347 -0.65 -11.50 -7.58
CA ILE A 347 -1.76 -12.47 -7.69
C ILE A 347 -1.29 -13.86 -8.11
N ASN A 348 -0.25 -13.98 -8.95
CA ASN A 348 0.20 -15.27 -9.48
C ASN A 348 1.35 -15.90 -8.68
N PHE A 349 1.79 -15.29 -7.57
CA PHE A 349 2.64 -15.98 -6.61
C PHE A 349 1.98 -17.29 -6.15
N VAL A 350 2.75 -18.36 -5.96
CA VAL A 350 2.22 -19.71 -5.72
C VAL A 350 1.26 -19.78 -4.53
N GLY A 351 1.57 -19.10 -3.42
CA GLY A 351 0.65 -19.01 -2.28
C GLY A 351 -0.61 -18.19 -2.58
N ASN A 352 -0.50 -17.17 -3.44
CA ASN A 352 -1.61 -16.25 -3.72
C ASN A 352 -2.53 -16.76 -4.82
N ARG A 353 -2.06 -17.62 -5.72
CA ARG A 353 -2.80 -18.00 -6.94
C ARG A 353 -4.21 -18.51 -6.66
N GLU A 354 -4.38 -19.30 -5.60
CA GLU A 354 -5.69 -19.82 -5.21
C GLU A 354 -6.46 -18.85 -4.31
N VAL A 355 -5.79 -18.26 -3.33
CA VAL A 355 -6.37 -17.38 -2.32
C VAL A 355 -6.83 -16.02 -2.90
N TYR A 356 -6.15 -15.53 -3.93
CA TYR A 356 -6.50 -14.35 -4.70
C TYR A 356 -7.37 -14.68 -5.93
N SER A 357 -7.87 -15.91 -6.07
CA SER A 357 -8.80 -16.20 -7.15
C SER A 357 -10.09 -15.40 -6.96
N TYR A 358 -10.42 -14.53 -7.92
CA TYR A 358 -11.53 -13.61 -7.75
C TYR A 358 -12.88 -14.32 -7.65
N GLN A 359 -13.62 -13.98 -6.60
CA GLN A 359 -14.97 -14.43 -6.33
C GLN A 359 -15.88 -13.24 -6.09
N ASN A 360 -17.07 -13.29 -6.67
CA ASN A 360 -18.12 -12.32 -6.46
C ASN A 360 -19.28 -12.98 -5.73
N ILE A 361 -19.77 -12.34 -4.68
CA ILE A 361 -20.83 -12.87 -3.83
C ILE A 361 -22.15 -13.11 -4.57
N LEU A 362 -22.36 -12.47 -5.73
CA LEU A 362 -23.59 -12.59 -6.52
C LEU A 362 -23.49 -13.63 -7.65
N ILE A 363 -22.28 -14.06 -8.01
CA ILE A 363 -22.05 -14.84 -9.24
C ILE A 363 -21.38 -16.19 -8.96
N ASN A 364 -20.28 -16.19 -8.20
CA ASN A 364 -19.39 -17.35 -8.09
C ASN A 364 -18.70 -17.44 -6.71
N GLY A 365 -19.44 -17.08 -5.65
CA GLY A 365 -18.98 -17.23 -4.28
C GLY A 365 -18.75 -18.70 -3.90
N ASP A 366 -17.74 -18.95 -3.07
CA ASP A 366 -17.45 -20.26 -2.50
C ASP A 366 -17.68 -20.24 -0.98
N SER A 367 -17.78 -21.42 -0.37
CA SER A 367 -18.03 -21.54 1.06
C SER A 367 -16.84 -21.02 1.88
N GLU A 368 -17.15 -20.50 3.07
CA GLU A 368 -16.14 -20.09 4.06
C GLU A 368 -15.16 -21.23 4.39
N GLU A 369 -15.67 -22.46 4.52
CA GLU A 369 -14.85 -23.64 4.82
C GLU A 369 -13.84 -23.96 3.71
N ASN A 370 -14.27 -23.94 2.45
CA ASN A 370 -13.38 -24.19 1.32
C ASN A 370 -12.30 -23.11 1.21
N GLN A 371 -12.66 -21.85 1.45
CA GLN A 371 -11.71 -20.74 1.40
C GLN A 371 -10.73 -20.77 2.56
N ARG A 372 -11.18 -21.17 3.74
CA ARG A 372 -10.30 -21.43 4.87
C ARG A 372 -9.25 -22.49 4.56
N LYS A 373 -9.64 -23.62 3.94
CA LYS A 373 -8.70 -24.66 3.51
C LYS A 373 -7.66 -24.12 2.54
N LYS A 374 -8.05 -23.31 1.55
CA LYS A 374 -7.12 -22.66 0.62
C LYS A 374 -6.12 -21.75 1.34
N VAL A 375 -6.57 -20.97 2.31
CA VAL A 375 -5.69 -20.12 3.14
C VAL A 375 -4.71 -20.97 3.96
N GLU A 376 -5.19 -22.02 4.61
CA GLU A 376 -4.36 -22.95 5.39
C GLU A 376 -3.33 -23.66 4.49
N ASP A 377 -3.72 -24.12 3.31
CA ASP A 377 -2.83 -24.75 2.33
C ASP A 377 -1.81 -23.77 1.77
N ALA A 378 -2.19 -22.51 1.52
CA ALA A 378 -1.28 -21.49 1.04
C ALA A 378 -0.19 -21.11 2.07
N SER A 379 -0.45 -21.36 3.37
CA SER A 379 0.50 -21.06 4.45
C SER A 379 1.84 -21.78 4.32
N LYS A 380 1.88 -22.93 3.62
CA LYS A 380 3.12 -23.67 3.35
C LYS A 380 4.10 -22.90 2.47
N TYR A 381 3.62 -21.93 1.68
CA TYR A 381 4.43 -21.12 0.78
C TYR A 381 4.91 -19.79 1.39
N LYS A 382 4.69 -19.56 2.70
CA LYS A 382 5.12 -18.32 3.38
C LYS A 382 6.60 -18.01 3.16
N ILE A 383 7.45 -19.03 3.28
CA ILE A 383 8.91 -18.90 3.13
C ILE A 383 9.29 -18.52 1.69
N GLU A 384 8.53 -18.98 0.69
CA GLU A 384 8.82 -18.69 -0.72
C GLU A 384 8.47 -17.25 -1.12
N GLY A 385 7.76 -16.52 -0.27
CA GLY A 385 7.32 -15.15 -0.51
C GLY A 385 8.26 -14.05 -0.05
N HIS A 386 9.33 -14.41 0.65
CA HIS A 386 10.30 -13.42 1.13
C HIS A 386 10.89 -12.61 -0.02
N GLY A 387 11.05 -11.31 0.20
CA GLY A 387 11.60 -10.36 -0.76
C GLY A 387 10.76 -10.14 -2.04
N LYS A 388 9.59 -10.79 -2.18
CA LYS A 388 8.74 -10.66 -3.36
C LYS A 388 7.70 -9.54 -3.27
N GLU A 389 7.67 -8.78 -2.17
CA GLU A 389 6.73 -7.65 -2.00
C GLU A 389 5.28 -8.03 -2.34
N ILE A 390 4.80 -9.06 -1.66
CA ILE A 390 3.45 -9.60 -1.80
C ILE A 390 2.75 -9.68 -0.45
N SER A 391 1.42 -9.52 -0.47
CA SER A 391 0.61 -9.89 0.68
C SER A 391 0.60 -11.40 0.85
N LEU A 392 1.00 -11.89 2.02
CA LEU A 392 0.99 -13.29 2.44
C LEU A 392 0.70 -13.36 3.94
N LEU A 393 -0.37 -14.06 4.36
CA LEU A 393 -0.66 -14.45 5.76
C LEU A 393 0.20 -13.73 6.82
N PHE A 394 -0.14 -12.48 7.12
CA PHE A 394 0.64 -11.62 8.02
C PHE A 394 -0.05 -11.38 9.37
#